data_AF-A0A971CF29-F1
#
_entry.id   AF-A0A971CF29-F1
#
_cell.length_a   1.000
_cell.length_b   1.000
_cell.length_c   1.000
_cell.angle_alpha   90.00
_cell.angle_beta   90.00
_cell.angle_gamma   90.00
#
_symmetry.space_group_name_H-M   'P 1'
#
loop_
_entity.id
_entity.type
_entity.pdbx_description
1 polymer ?
#
loop_
_entity_poly.entity_id
_entity_poly.type
_entity_poly.pdbx_seq_one_letter_code
_entity_poly.pdbx_strand_id
1 'polypeptide(L)'
;MGLRYNPAPGWPPAPPGFVPGPDWRPDPSWPPAPEGWQVVVDDPATPPTPAPYSSPAPFGSPAPYGDARRTAQAPATDGFAIASLVTSLLGGTLIAIILGIVSLQRTRYGRRSGRGMAIAGIVIGFLSMLAAGLIAVLVIVGLDAAEKGDLLPETAARDSSGQIEEARKISSMELRTGDCFMYPGADSLTEEVEEVGTVQAVPCTQAHDAQVFYVSPRLTGDRPSEDELTAQADKTCTTEGAKHLDEDAVTETMEIAFLYPTTTSWLLGERTIQCIVVEPKGGLTTSLVAGTS
;
A
#
# COMPACT_ATOMS: atom_id res chain seq x y z
N MET A 1 13.13 61.28 31.73
CA MET A 1 13.07 59.94 31.12
C MET A 1 13.01 58.95 32.26
N GLY A 2 11.97 58.12 32.32
CA GLY A 2 11.93 57.03 33.29
C GLY A 2 12.83 55.90 32.80
N LEU A 3 13.60 55.27 33.67
CA LEU A 3 14.32 54.05 33.29
C LEU A 3 13.37 52.87 33.46
N ARG A 4 13.24 52.02 32.43
CA ARG A 4 12.46 50.78 32.52
C ARG A 4 13.35 49.56 32.35
N TYR A 5 13.05 48.52 33.13
CA TYR A 5 13.73 47.23 33.05
C TYR A 5 13.31 46.45 31.80
N ASN A 6 14.29 45.88 31.08
CA ASN A 6 14.12 45.13 29.84
C ASN A 6 14.77 43.73 29.96
N PRO A 7 14.01 42.69 30.40
CA PRO A 7 14.56 41.35 30.59
C PRO A 7 14.96 40.70 29.26
N ALA A 8 16.09 39.98 29.26
CA ALA A 8 16.51 39.20 28.09
C ALA A 8 15.58 37.99 27.84
N PRO A 9 15.55 37.43 26.61
CA PRO A 9 14.78 36.23 26.32
C PRO A 9 15.14 35.07 27.26
N GLY A 10 14.13 34.52 27.95
CA GLY A 10 14.31 33.42 28.90
C GLY A 10 14.52 33.84 30.35
N TRP A 11 14.56 35.15 30.64
CA TRP A 11 14.57 35.67 32.01
C TRP A 11 13.15 35.81 32.57
N PRO A 12 12.95 35.72 33.89
CA PRO A 12 11.64 35.95 34.49
C PRO A 12 11.17 37.40 34.30
N PRO A 13 9.85 37.65 34.23
CA PRO A 13 9.32 39.01 34.16
C PRO A 13 9.59 39.77 35.46
N ALA A 14 9.90 41.07 35.34
CA ALA A 14 10.10 41.92 36.49
C ALA A 14 8.80 42.17 37.29
N PRO A 15 8.88 42.28 38.62
CA PRO A 15 7.80 42.83 39.42
C PRO A 15 7.41 44.24 38.97
N PRO A 16 6.15 44.67 39.14
CA PRO A 16 5.73 46.03 38.82
C PRO A 16 6.61 47.08 39.52
N GLY A 17 7.21 48.00 38.75
CA GLY A 17 8.04 49.08 39.28
C GLY A 17 9.49 48.72 39.59
N PHE A 18 9.97 47.52 39.24
CA PHE A 18 11.36 47.14 39.42
C PHE A 18 12.31 47.90 38.47
N VAL A 19 13.35 48.50 39.04
CA VAL A 19 14.46 49.13 38.32
C VAL A 19 15.77 48.64 38.95
N PRO A 20 16.68 48.02 38.19
CA PRO A 20 17.93 47.51 38.75
C PRO A 20 18.85 48.67 39.16
N GLY A 21 19.48 48.56 40.34
CA GLY A 21 20.49 49.51 40.81
C GLY A 21 21.85 49.30 40.13
N PRO A 22 22.83 50.20 40.37
CA PRO A 22 24.15 50.17 39.72
C PRO A 22 24.92 48.85 39.91
N ASP A 23 24.72 48.18 41.05
CA ASP A 23 25.41 46.95 41.43
C ASP A 23 24.59 45.68 41.17
N TRP A 24 23.42 45.80 40.53
CA TRP A 24 22.57 44.65 40.23
C TRP A 24 23.21 43.77 39.15
N ARG A 25 23.18 42.45 39.37
CA ARG A 25 23.63 41.43 38.40
C ARG A 25 22.55 40.37 38.23
N PRO A 26 22.39 39.80 37.02
CA PRO A 26 21.46 38.70 36.82
C PRO A 26 21.88 37.46 37.62
N ASP A 27 20.89 36.63 37.95
CA ASP A 27 21.14 35.35 38.59
C ASP A 27 22.00 34.44 37.67
N PRO A 28 23.08 33.83 38.16
CA PRO A 28 23.93 32.93 37.36
C PRO A 28 23.21 31.73 36.75
N SER A 29 22.04 31.36 37.27
CA SER A 29 21.20 30.28 36.74
C SER A 29 20.42 30.69 35.47
N TRP A 30 20.37 31.97 35.14
CA TRP A 30 19.68 32.46 33.95
C TRP A 30 20.56 32.31 32.70
N PRO A 31 19.95 32.08 31.51
CA PRO A 31 20.71 32.06 30.27
C PRO A 31 21.45 33.39 30.05
N PRO A 32 22.65 33.37 29.44
CA PRO A 32 23.41 34.59 29.21
C PRO A 32 22.63 35.54 28.29
N ALA A 33 22.69 36.84 28.59
CA ALA A 33 22.09 37.84 27.72
C ALA A 33 22.83 37.88 26.37
N PRO A 34 22.13 38.17 25.25
CA PRO A 34 22.78 38.39 23.97
C PRO A 34 23.83 39.50 24.03
N GLU A 35 24.85 39.42 23.18
CA GLU A 35 25.87 40.44 23.07
C GLU A 35 25.24 41.81 22.75
N GLY A 36 25.61 42.85 23.52
CA GLY A 36 25.07 44.20 23.37
C GLY A 36 23.68 44.45 23.97
N TRP A 37 23.13 43.51 24.74
CA TRP A 37 21.80 43.69 25.36
C TRP A 37 21.79 44.78 26.44
N GLN A 38 20.84 45.71 26.33
CA GLN A 38 20.60 46.75 27.34
C GLN A 38 19.49 46.31 28.32
N VAL A 39 19.90 46.03 29.56
CA VAL A 39 18.99 45.61 30.66
C VAL A 39 18.11 46.75 31.15
N VAL A 40 18.54 47.99 30.94
CA VAL A 40 17.79 49.20 31.26
C VAL A 40 17.70 50.04 30.00
N VAL A 41 16.47 50.45 29.65
CA VAL A 41 16.20 51.30 28.48
C VAL A 41 15.42 52.54 28.90
N ASP A 42 15.60 53.63 28.17
CA ASP A 42 14.86 54.87 28.40
C ASP A 42 13.38 54.71 28.04
N ASP A 43 12.51 55.15 28.94
CA ASP A 43 11.08 55.26 28.73
C ASP A 43 10.75 56.65 28.18
N PRO A 44 10.26 56.75 26.92
CA PRO A 44 9.82 58.02 26.37
C PRO A 44 8.52 58.42 27.08
N ALA A 45 8.65 59.30 28.08
CA ALA A 45 7.53 59.95 28.73
C ALA A 45 6.66 60.64 27.68
N THR A 46 5.52 60.03 27.33
CA THR A 46 4.45 60.73 26.62
C THR A 46 3.73 61.60 27.65
N PRO A 47 3.61 62.92 27.46
CA PRO A 47 2.96 63.78 28.45
C PRO A 47 1.47 63.40 28.57
N PRO A 48 0.89 63.39 29.78
CA PRO A 48 -0.55 63.17 29.95
C PRO A 48 -1.32 64.33 29.33
N THR A 49 -2.24 64.03 28.42
CA THR A 49 -3.20 64.99 27.88
C THR A 49 -4.15 65.43 29.02
N PRO A 50 -4.42 66.73 29.22
CA PRO A 50 -5.28 67.18 30.32
C PRO A 50 -6.73 66.75 30.08
N ALA A 51 -7.31 66.09 31.08
CA ALA A 51 -8.74 65.81 31.10
C ALA A 51 -9.53 67.14 31.21
N PRO A 52 -10.57 67.37 30.38
CA PRO A 52 -11.40 68.55 30.53
C PRO A 52 -12.18 68.48 31.85
N TYR A 53 -12.19 69.62 32.56
CA TYR A 53 -12.92 69.86 33.80
C TYR A 53 -14.40 69.45 33.66
N SER A 54 -14.84 68.56 34.55
CA SER A 54 -16.25 68.21 34.74
C SER A 54 -16.94 69.31 35.56
N SER A 55 -18.06 69.82 35.03
CA SER A 55 -19.07 70.55 35.82
C SER A 55 -20.01 69.54 36.50
N PRO A 56 -20.56 69.84 37.70
CA PRO A 56 -21.36 68.89 38.46
C PRO A 56 -22.75 68.71 37.83
N ALA A 57 -23.10 67.46 37.51
CA ALA A 57 -24.43 67.09 37.02
C ALA A 57 -25.41 66.89 38.20
N PRO A 58 -26.71 67.27 38.04
CA PRO A 58 -27.70 67.16 39.11
C PRO A 58 -28.19 65.71 39.28
N PHE A 59 -28.65 65.41 40.49
CA PHE A 59 -29.27 64.15 40.90
C PHE A 59 -30.42 63.77 39.95
N GLY A 60 -30.29 62.60 39.30
CA GLY A 60 -31.29 61.98 38.43
C GLY A 60 -31.34 60.46 38.68
N SER A 61 -32.57 59.98 38.84
CA SER A 61 -33.07 58.66 39.26
C SER A 61 -32.48 57.42 38.54
N PRO A 62 -32.60 56.21 39.13
CA PRO A 62 -31.92 55.02 38.63
C PRO A 62 -32.57 54.45 37.35
N ALA A 63 -31.75 54.22 36.33
CA ALA A 63 -32.13 53.53 35.10
C ALA A 63 -32.01 52.00 35.24
N PRO A 64 -32.79 51.20 34.48
CA PRO A 64 -33.06 49.80 34.79
C PRO A 64 -31.88 48.88 34.47
N TYR A 65 -31.74 47.83 35.27
CA TYR A 65 -30.81 46.72 35.05
C TYR A 65 -31.13 46.02 33.72
N GLY A 66 -30.43 46.42 32.66
CA GLY A 66 -30.42 45.77 31.36
C GLY A 66 -29.41 44.62 31.37
N ASP A 67 -29.94 43.40 31.39
CA ASP A 67 -29.21 42.14 31.27
C ASP A 67 -28.54 42.06 29.88
N ALA A 68 -27.26 42.45 29.80
CA ALA A 68 -26.46 42.34 28.58
C ALA A 68 -26.01 40.88 28.38
N ARG A 69 -26.97 40.01 28.03
CA ARG A 69 -26.64 38.76 27.33
C ARG A 69 -26.03 39.14 25.99
N ARG A 70 -24.70 39.17 25.93
CA ARG A 70 -23.98 39.11 24.66
C ARG A 70 -24.38 37.80 24.01
N THR A 71 -25.27 37.85 23.04
CA THR A 71 -25.37 36.81 22.03
C THR A 71 -24.00 36.71 21.39
N ALA A 72 -23.27 35.63 21.69
CA ALA A 72 -22.08 35.26 20.96
C ALA A 72 -22.53 35.01 19.52
N GLN A 73 -22.36 36.03 18.66
CA GLN A 73 -22.52 35.87 17.23
C GLN A 73 -21.47 34.84 16.81
N ALA A 74 -21.92 33.64 16.44
CA ALA A 74 -21.04 32.63 15.87
C ALA A 74 -20.30 33.27 14.68
N PRO A 75 -18.98 33.05 14.51
CA PRO A 75 -18.23 33.67 13.43
C PRO A 75 -18.85 33.25 12.10
N ALA A 76 -19.23 34.24 11.29
CA ALA A 76 -19.68 34.00 9.94
C ALA A 76 -18.54 33.32 9.18
N THR A 77 -18.78 32.10 8.70
CA THR A 77 -17.85 31.38 7.85
C THR A 77 -17.55 32.21 6.60
N ASP A 78 -16.27 32.48 6.38
CA ASP A 78 -15.80 33.28 5.25
C ASP A 78 -16.14 32.55 3.95
N GLY A 79 -17.01 33.14 3.11
CA GLY A 79 -17.52 32.52 1.88
C GLY A 79 -16.42 32.10 0.91
N PHE A 80 -15.24 32.71 1.01
CA PHE A 80 -14.03 32.31 0.28
C PHE A 80 -13.48 30.94 0.66
N ALA A 81 -13.64 30.49 1.91
CA ALA A 81 -13.21 29.17 2.35
C ALA A 81 -14.11 28.05 1.79
N ILE A 82 -15.41 28.34 1.62
CA ILE A 82 -16.35 27.42 0.99
C ILE A 82 -16.13 27.41 -0.53
N ALA A 83 -15.94 28.59 -1.14
CA ALA A 83 -15.65 28.70 -2.56
C ALA A 83 -14.34 27.99 -2.96
N SER A 84 -13.29 28.06 -2.15
CA SER A 84 -12.02 27.36 -2.43
C SER A 84 -12.15 25.84 -2.32
N LEU A 85 -12.96 25.33 -1.37
CA LEU A 85 -13.25 23.90 -1.24
C LEU A 85 -14.01 23.37 -2.46
N VAL A 86 -15.06 24.09 -2.89
CA VAL A 86 -15.89 23.70 -4.04
C VAL A 86 -15.10 23.77 -5.36
N THR A 87 -14.24 24.78 -5.52
CA THR A 87 -13.44 24.94 -6.74
C THR A 87 -12.28 23.94 -6.81
N SER A 88 -11.72 23.54 -5.66
CA SER A 88 -10.71 22.47 -5.59
C SER A 88 -11.30 21.11 -5.99
N LEU A 89 -12.58 20.87 -5.72
CA LEU A 89 -13.27 19.63 -6.09
C LEU A 89 -13.57 19.55 -7.59
N LEU A 90 -13.55 20.69 -8.31
CA LEU A 90 -13.88 20.81 -9.73
C LEU A 90 -12.66 21.06 -10.65
N GLY A 91 -11.42 20.86 -10.16
CA GLY A 91 -10.23 20.75 -11.02
C GLY A 91 -9.37 22.02 -11.22
N GLY A 92 -9.49 23.04 -10.36
CA GLY A 92 -8.67 24.27 -10.43
C GLY A 92 -7.45 24.29 -9.50
N THR A 93 -6.46 23.41 -9.69
CA THR A 93 -5.35 23.20 -8.72
C THR A 93 -4.47 24.44 -8.50
N LEU A 94 -4.20 25.25 -9.54
CA LEU A 94 -3.32 26.43 -9.40
C LEU A 94 -3.97 27.59 -8.64
N ILE A 95 -5.28 27.81 -8.82
CA ILE A 95 -6.01 28.90 -8.15
C ILE A 95 -6.20 28.57 -6.66
N ALA A 96 -6.45 27.30 -6.32
CA ALA A 96 -6.54 26.84 -4.94
C ALA A 96 -5.23 27.03 -4.16
N ILE A 97 -4.09 26.77 -4.80
CA ILE A 97 -2.76 26.98 -4.20
C ILE A 97 -2.50 28.47 -3.93
N ILE A 98 -2.79 29.34 -4.89
CA ILE A 98 -2.58 30.80 -4.74
C ILE A 98 -3.45 31.36 -3.60
N LEU A 99 -4.74 30.99 -3.54
CA LEU A 99 -5.64 31.43 -2.47
C LEU A 99 -5.24 30.87 -1.10
N GLY A 100 -4.75 29.62 -1.05
CA GLY A 100 -4.20 29.01 0.15
C GLY A 100 -3.00 29.80 0.70
N ILE A 101 -2.07 30.21 -0.15
CA ILE A 101 -0.89 31.00 0.23
C ILE A 101 -1.29 32.39 0.76
N VAL A 102 -2.26 33.06 0.13
CA VAL A 102 -2.76 34.37 0.58
C VAL A 102 -3.45 34.27 1.95
N SER A 103 -4.18 33.18 2.22
CA SER A 103 -4.80 32.93 3.53
C SER A 103 -3.76 32.74 4.65
N LEU A 104 -2.62 32.12 4.34
CA LEU A 104 -1.51 31.91 5.26
C LEU A 104 -0.73 33.20 5.56
N GLN A 105 -0.68 34.15 4.61
CA GLN A 105 -0.04 35.44 4.85
C GLN A 105 -0.87 36.34 5.77
N ARG A 106 -2.21 36.28 5.69
CA ARG A 106 -3.10 37.08 6.56
C ARG A 106 -3.10 36.65 8.03
N THR A 107 -2.73 35.40 8.31
CA THR A 107 -2.62 34.87 9.69
C THR A 107 -1.25 35.13 10.34
N ARG A 108 -0.28 35.68 9.60
CA ARG A 108 1.10 35.90 10.08
C ARG A 108 1.26 37.13 10.99
N TYR A 109 0.29 38.04 11.05
CA TYR A 109 0.39 39.34 11.74
C TYR A 109 -0.46 39.52 13.02
N GLY A 110 -0.48 38.50 13.90
CA GLY A 110 -0.63 38.73 15.34
C GLY A 110 -1.84 38.10 16.05
N ARG A 111 -1.51 37.45 17.18
CA ARG A 111 -2.37 36.97 18.29
C ARG A 111 -3.60 36.14 17.94
N ARG A 112 -3.40 34.84 17.71
CA ARG A 112 -4.22 33.75 18.28
C ARG A 112 -3.56 32.38 18.08
N SER A 113 -3.71 31.52 19.09
CA SER A 113 -3.26 30.13 19.12
C SER A 113 -3.98 29.29 18.06
N GLY A 114 -3.41 29.20 16.86
CA GLY A 114 -3.97 28.39 15.76
C GLY A 114 -2.95 27.49 15.06
N ARG A 115 -1.67 27.56 15.45
CA ARG A 115 -0.59 26.78 14.81
C ARG A 115 -0.84 25.27 14.88
N GLY A 116 -1.38 24.76 15.99
CA GLY A 116 -1.73 23.35 16.13
C GLY A 116 -2.82 22.89 15.16
N MET A 117 -3.87 23.70 14.96
CA MET A 117 -4.93 23.39 13.99
C MET A 117 -4.43 23.46 12.54
N ALA A 118 -3.58 24.42 12.21
CA ALA A 118 -3.01 24.54 10.87
C ALA A 118 -2.12 23.33 10.52
N ILE A 119 -1.29 22.88 11.48
CA ILE A 119 -0.47 21.67 11.31
C ILE A 119 -1.36 20.42 11.20
N ALA A 120 -2.39 20.30 12.05
CA ALA A 120 -3.33 19.19 11.97
C ALA A 120 -4.05 19.14 10.61
N GLY A 121 -4.48 20.28 10.07
CA GLY A 121 -5.12 20.35 8.76
C GLY A 121 -4.19 19.90 7.61
N ILE A 122 -2.91 20.29 7.65
CA ILE A 122 -1.93 19.86 6.65
C ILE A 122 -1.66 18.36 6.75
N VAL A 123 -1.48 17.83 7.96
CA VAL A 123 -1.22 16.40 8.18
C VAL A 123 -2.41 15.55 7.76
N ILE A 124 -3.64 15.93 8.15
CA ILE A 124 -4.86 15.22 7.75
C ILE A 124 -5.06 15.30 6.23
N GLY A 125 -4.81 16.46 5.62
CA GLY A 125 -4.88 16.62 4.17
C GLY A 125 -3.89 15.71 3.43
N PHE A 126 -2.65 15.65 3.88
CA PHE A 126 -1.63 14.78 3.30
C PHE A 126 -1.97 13.30 3.48
N LEU A 127 -2.38 12.88 4.68
CA LEU A 127 -2.81 11.50 4.94
C LEU A 127 -4.03 11.11 4.11
N SER A 128 -4.99 12.02 3.94
CA SER A 128 -6.18 11.77 3.11
C SER A 128 -5.81 11.65 1.62
N MET A 129 -4.86 12.46 1.14
CA MET A 129 -4.36 12.36 -0.24
C MET A 129 -3.60 11.06 -0.48
N LEU A 130 -2.77 10.62 0.48
CA LEU A 130 -2.08 9.33 0.41
C LEU A 130 -3.07 8.17 0.45
N ALA A 131 -4.06 8.21 1.34
CA ALA A 131 -5.09 7.19 1.42
C ALA A 131 -5.92 7.12 0.14
N ALA A 132 -6.37 8.26 -0.39
CA ALA A 132 -7.11 8.32 -1.65
C ALA A 132 -6.26 7.85 -2.85
N GLY A 133 -4.97 8.22 -2.88
CA GLY A 133 -4.03 7.75 -3.90
C GLY A 133 -3.82 6.23 -3.83
N LEU A 134 -3.65 5.67 -2.63
CA LEU A 134 -3.55 4.22 -2.43
C LEU A 134 -4.84 3.51 -2.84
N ILE A 135 -6.00 4.02 -2.43
CA ILE A 135 -7.31 3.45 -2.83
C ILE A 135 -7.46 3.51 -4.35
N ALA A 136 -7.09 4.62 -5.00
CA ALA A 136 -7.14 4.74 -6.46
C ALA A 136 -6.21 3.73 -7.14
N VAL A 137 -4.99 3.53 -6.63
CA VAL A 137 -4.07 2.50 -7.14
C VAL A 137 -4.65 1.11 -6.95
N LEU A 138 -5.21 0.80 -5.78
CA LEU A 138 -5.84 -0.50 -5.50
C LEU A 138 -7.08 -0.74 -6.37
N VAL A 139 -7.86 0.31 -6.66
CA VAL A 139 -9.01 0.23 -7.56
C VAL A 139 -8.56 0.05 -9.01
N ILE A 140 -7.51 0.75 -9.47
CA ILE A 140 -6.95 0.58 -10.82
C ILE A 140 -6.40 -0.85 -10.97
N VAL A 141 -5.55 -1.30 -10.04
CA VAL A 141 -5.00 -2.67 -10.03
C VAL A 141 -6.10 -3.72 -9.87
N GLY A 142 -7.11 -3.44 -9.05
CA GLY A 142 -8.24 -4.33 -8.79
C GLY A 142 -9.25 -4.43 -9.94
N LEU A 143 -9.44 -3.36 -10.72
CA LEU A 143 -10.31 -3.37 -11.90
C LEU A 143 -9.70 -4.19 -13.04
N ASP A 144 -8.39 -4.07 -13.27
CA ASP A 144 -7.68 -4.92 -14.24
C ASP A 144 -7.68 -6.41 -13.83
N ALA A 145 -7.58 -6.69 -12.53
CA ALA A 145 -7.64 -8.05 -12.00
C ALA A 145 -9.07 -8.65 -12.02
N ALA A 146 -10.10 -7.82 -11.84
CA ALA A 146 -11.50 -8.25 -11.85
C ALA A 146 -12.00 -8.64 -13.26
N GLU A 147 -11.42 -8.07 -14.32
CA GLU A 147 -11.72 -8.49 -15.70
C GLU A 147 -10.92 -9.72 -16.17
N LYS A 148 -9.81 -10.08 -15.50
CA LYS A 148 -8.91 -11.15 -15.97
C LYS A 148 -8.78 -12.37 -15.06
N GLY A 149 -9.41 -12.41 -13.88
CA GLY A 149 -9.38 -13.62 -13.02
C GLY A 149 -7.96 -14.06 -12.59
N ASP A 150 -6.97 -13.19 -12.75
CA ASP A 150 -5.53 -13.52 -12.84
C ASP A 150 -4.85 -13.66 -11.46
N LEU A 151 -5.62 -13.70 -10.36
CA LEU A 151 -5.09 -13.65 -9.00
C LEU A 151 -4.97 -15.00 -8.29
N LEU A 152 -5.35 -16.10 -8.94
CA LEU A 152 -5.12 -17.47 -8.48
C LEU A 152 -4.68 -18.30 -9.69
N PRO A 153 -3.77 -19.29 -9.54
CA PRO A 153 -3.63 -20.31 -10.59
C PRO A 153 -5.02 -20.92 -10.79
N GLU A 154 -5.66 -20.57 -11.89
CA GLU A 154 -7.00 -21.03 -12.17
C GLU A 154 -6.93 -22.51 -12.55
N THR A 155 -7.73 -23.34 -11.89
CA THR A 155 -7.87 -24.75 -12.25
C THR A 155 -8.20 -24.88 -13.74
N ALA A 156 -7.69 -25.92 -14.40
CA ALA A 156 -7.99 -26.19 -15.82
C ALA A 156 -9.50 -26.16 -16.09
N ALA A 157 -9.93 -25.38 -17.10
CA ALA A 157 -11.28 -25.42 -17.63
C ALA A 157 -11.49 -26.75 -18.37
N ARG A 158 -12.48 -27.52 -17.94
CA ARG A 158 -12.71 -28.87 -18.43
C ARG A 158 -14.14 -29.05 -18.90
N ASP A 159 -14.29 -29.83 -19.96
CA ASP A 159 -15.60 -30.20 -20.51
C ASP A 159 -16.29 -31.28 -19.66
N SER A 160 -17.44 -31.79 -20.12
CA SER A 160 -18.17 -32.86 -19.43
C SER A 160 -17.46 -34.21 -19.42
N SER A 161 -16.47 -34.43 -20.30
CA SER A 161 -15.66 -35.64 -20.35
C SER A 161 -14.45 -35.57 -19.40
N GLY A 162 -14.15 -34.36 -18.88
CA GLY A 162 -13.00 -34.09 -18.01
C GLY A 162 -11.76 -33.66 -18.78
N GLN A 163 -11.84 -33.52 -20.10
CA GLN A 163 -10.76 -33.03 -20.96
C GLN A 163 -10.64 -31.51 -20.89
N ILE A 164 -9.44 -31.00 -21.13
CA ILE A 164 -9.17 -29.56 -21.16
C ILE A 164 -9.85 -28.95 -22.39
N GLU A 165 -10.72 -27.97 -22.17
CA GLU A 165 -11.48 -27.29 -23.23
C GLU A 165 -10.72 -26.07 -23.79
N GLU A 166 -9.95 -25.39 -22.94
CA GLU A 166 -9.25 -24.16 -23.31
C GLU A 166 -7.80 -24.15 -22.80
N ALA A 167 -6.92 -23.55 -23.60
CA ALA A 167 -5.52 -23.39 -23.25
C ALA A 167 -5.39 -22.44 -22.04
N ARG A 168 -4.75 -22.91 -20.97
CA ARG A 168 -4.54 -22.14 -19.74
C ARG A 168 -3.25 -22.51 -19.01
N LYS A 169 -2.66 -21.55 -18.33
CA LYS A 169 -1.56 -21.80 -17.40
C LYS A 169 -2.10 -22.36 -16.09
N ILE A 170 -1.67 -23.56 -15.73
CA ILE A 170 -2.09 -24.25 -14.52
C ILE A 170 -0.87 -24.79 -13.78
N SER A 171 -1.03 -25.14 -12.51
CA SER A 171 0.01 -25.89 -11.81
C SER A 171 0.20 -27.25 -12.49
N SER A 172 1.44 -27.68 -12.70
CA SER A 172 1.75 -29.02 -13.19
C SER A 172 1.12 -30.13 -12.33
N MET A 173 0.84 -29.83 -11.06
CA MET A 173 0.21 -30.73 -10.09
C MET A 173 -1.30 -30.93 -10.33
N GLU A 174 -1.94 -30.04 -11.08
CA GLU A 174 -3.37 -30.13 -11.40
C GLU A 174 -3.65 -30.95 -12.67
N LEU A 175 -2.59 -31.32 -13.39
CA LEU A 175 -2.69 -32.20 -14.53
C LEU A 175 -3.24 -33.56 -14.10
N ARG A 176 -4.06 -34.14 -14.97
CA ARG A 176 -4.70 -35.43 -14.81
C ARG A 176 -4.26 -36.33 -15.96
N THR A 177 -4.40 -37.63 -15.77
CA THR A 177 -4.26 -38.58 -16.88
C THR A 177 -5.12 -38.15 -18.07
N GLY A 178 -4.50 -38.06 -19.24
CA GLY A 178 -5.08 -37.56 -20.48
C GLY A 178 -4.75 -36.11 -20.82
N ASP A 179 -4.25 -35.31 -19.87
CA ASP A 179 -4.00 -33.88 -20.12
C ASP A 179 -2.77 -33.64 -20.98
N CYS A 180 -2.95 -32.80 -22.01
CA CYS A 180 -1.90 -32.35 -22.91
C CYS A 180 -1.40 -30.96 -22.52
N PHE A 181 -0.09 -30.73 -22.64
CA PHE A 181 0.53 -29.50 -22.19
C PHE A 181 1.87 -29.23 -22.87
N MET A 182 2.38 -28.01 -22.69
CA MET A 182 3.74 -27.62 -23.06
C MET A 182 4.69 -27.88 -21.89
N TYR A 183 5.60 -28.83 -22.04
CA TYR A 183 6.60 -29.21 -21.06
C TYR A 183 7.85 -28.32 -21.18
N PRO A 184 8.22 -27.58 -20.12
CA PRO A 184 9.45 -26.80 -20.11
C PRO A 184 10.67 -27.71 -20.30
N GLY A 185 11.48 -27.44 -21.32
CA GLY A 185 12.65 -28.28 -21.65
C GLY A 185 12.33 -29.53 -22.46
N ALA A 186 11.19 -29.58 -23.16
CA ALA A 186 10.85 -30.69 -24.04
C ALA A 186 11.93 -30.97 -25.09
N ASP A 187 12.60 -29.93 -25.58
CA ASP A 187 13.66 -30.02 -26.59
C ASP A 187 14.98 -30.61 -26.07
N SER A 188 15.16 -30.72 -24.75
CA SER A 188 16.35 -31.32 -24.12
C SER A 188 16.04 -31.92 -22.76
N LEU A 189 15.53 -33.16 -22.75
CA LEU A 189 15.30 -33.94 -21.53
C LEU A 189 16.58 -34.37 -20.80
N THR A 190 17.74 -34.10 -21.39
CA THR A 190 19.05 -34.35 -20.78
C THR A 190 19.49 -33.27 -19.79
N GLU A 191 18.81 -32.12 -19.77
CA GLU A 191 19.01 -31.10 -18.74
C GLU A 191 18.08 -31.41 -17.55
N GLU A 192 18.65 -31.51 -16.35
CA GLU A 192 17.87 -31.71 -15.13
C GLU A 192 16.96 -30.50 -14.88
N VAL A 193 15.68 -30.65 -15.19
CA VAL A 193 14.66 -29.64 -14.84
C VAL A 193 14.36 -29.81 -13.34
N GLU A 194 14.96 -28.94 -12.51
CA GLU A 194 14.86 -29.03 -11.04
C GLU A 194 13.41 -28.96 -10.53
N GLU A 195 12.54 -28.16 -11.17
CA GLU A 195 11.14 -28.03 -10.77
C GLU A 195 10.25 -27.53 -11.92
N VAL A 196 9.18 -28.28 -12.22
CA VAL A 196 8.13 -27.85 -13.14
C VAL A 196 6.95 -27.34 -12.33
N GLY A 197 6.88 -26.03 -12.07
CA GLY A 197 5.83 -25.44 -11.24
C GLY A 197 4.50 -25.16 -11.98
N THR A 198 4.57 -24.44 -13.10
CA THR A 198 3.41 -24.05 -13.91
C THR A 198 3.65 -24.43 -15.36
N VAL A 199 2.63 -24.99 -16.00
CA VAL A 199 2.67 -25.38 -17.41
C VAL A 199 1.53 -24.76 -18.19
N GLN A 200 1.69 -24.68 -19.51
CA GLN A 200 0.60 -24.33 -20.41
C GLN A 200 -0.16 -25.60 -20.78
N ALA A 201 -1.28 -25.86 -20.13
CA ALA A 201 -2.16 -26.97 -20.49
C ALA A 201 -3.05 -26.56 -21.67
N VAL A 202 -3.35 -27.51 -22.56
CA VAL A 202 -4.07 -27.28 -23.81
C VAL A 202 -4.98 -28.48 -24.14
N PRO A 203 -6.06 -28.28 -24.91
CA PRO A 203 -6.77 -29.40 -25.52
C PRO A 203 -5.81 -30.25 -26.36
N CYS A 204 -5.91 -31.57 -26.31
CA CYS A 204 -5.00 -32.45 -27.06
C CYS A 204 -5.09 -32.30 -28.58
N THR A 205 -6.17 -31.70 -29.09
CA THR A 205 -6.32 -31.32 -30.50
C THR A 205 -5.50 -30.11 -30.91
N GLN A 206 -4.97 -29.35 -29.94
CA GLN A 206 -4.03 -28.27 -30.15
C GLN A 206 -2.59 -28.78 -30.07
N ALA A 207 -1.68 -28.03 -30.69
CA ALA A 207 -0.25 -28.34 -30.67
C ALA A 207 0.27 -28.41 -29.21
N HIS A 208 0.89 -29.53 -28.87
CA HIS A 208 1.55 -29.76 -27.60
C HIS A 208 2.80 -30.63 -27.78
N ASP A 209 3.58 -30.78 -26.72
CA ASP A 209 4.80 -31.60 -26.70
C ASP A 209 4.80 -32.64 -25.57
N ALA A 210 3.86 -32.58 -24.62
CA ALA A 210 3.76 -33.57 -23.56
C ALA A 210 2.33 -33.92 -23.19
N GLN A 211 2.17 -35.13 -22.66
CA GLN A 211 0.90 -35.62 -22.11
C GLN A 211 1.11 -36.44 -20.85
N VAL A 212 0.27 -36.23 -19.83
CA VAL A 212 0.21 -37.12 -18.66
C VAL A 212 -0.54 -38.39 -19.07
N PHE A 213 0.16 -39.53 -19.09
CA PHE A 213 -0.47 -40.82 -19.43
C PHE A 213 -0.85 -41.64 -18.19
N TYR A 214 -0.30 -41.32 -17.02
CA TYR A 214 -0.63 -42.01 -15.79
C TYR A 214 -0.32 -41.16 -14.56
N VAL A 215 -1.19 -41.21 -13.55
CA VAL A 215 -0.94 -40.63 -12.23
C VAL A 215 -0.99 -41.75 -11.21
N SER A 216 0.06 -41.89 -10.40
CA SER A 216 0.15 -42.95 -9.41
C SER A 216 -0.93 -42.82 -8.33
N PRO A 217 -1.30 -43.91 -7.65
CA PRO A 217 -1.95 -43.82 -6.36
C PRO A 217 -1.16 -42.93 -5.40
N ARG A 218 -1.87 -42.37 -4.43
CA ARG A 218 -1.27 -41.50 -3.40
C ARG A 218 -0.21 -42.27 -2.61
N LEU A 219 1.02 -41.77 -2.63
CA LEU A 219 2.15 -42.20 -1.80
C LEU A 219 1.84 -41.94 -0.32
N THR A 220 2.22 -42.89 0.53
CA THR A 220 1.92 -42.87 1.97
C THR A 220 3.19 -42.88 2.81
N GLY A 221 3.13 -42.31 4.01
CA GLY A 221 4.27 -42.26 4.95
C GLY A 221 5.09 -40.98 4.83
N ASP A 222 6.34 -41.05 5.29
CA ASP A 222 7.33 -39.97 5.17
C ASP A 222 7.81 -39.83 3.72
N ARG A 223 8.37 -38.66 3.37
CA ARG A 223 8.92 -38.45 2.01
C ARG A 223 10.14 -39.34 1.86
N PRO A 224 10.22 -40.18 0.81
CA PRO A 224 11.45 -40.87 0.46
C PRO A 224 12.55 -39.87 0.05
N SER A 225 13.79 -40.32 -0.05
CA SER A 225 14.85 -39.50 -0.65
C SER A 225 14.57 -39.24 -2.13
N GLU A 226 15.28 -38.28 -2.73
CA GLU A 226 15.12 -37.99 -4.16
C GLU A 226 15.53 -39.18 -5.03
N ASP A 227 16.58 -39.90 -4.66
CA ASP A 227 17.01 -41.13 -5.35
C ASP A 227 15.93 -42.23 -5.28
N GLU A 228 15.29 -42.39 -4.11
CA GLU A 228 14.22 -43.36 -3.91
C GLU A 228 12.97 -42.99 -4.71
N LEU A 229 12.58 -41.71 -4.71
CA LEU A 229 11.46 -41.21 -5.51
C LEU A 229 11.73 -41.36 -7.01
N THR A 230 12.93 -41.04 -7.47
CA THR A 230 13.34 -41.18 -8.88
C THR A 230 13.28 -42.63 -9.32
N ALA A 231 13.88 -43.55 -8.56
CA ALA A 231 13.83 -44.99 -8.87
C ALA A 231 12.40 -45.55 -8.83
N GLN A 232 11.57 -45.07 -7.89
CA GLN A 232 10.16 -45.44 -7.82
C GLN A 232 9.36 -44.90 -9.01
N ALA A 233 9.61 -43.66 -9.42
CA ALA A 233 8.93 -43.00 -10.53
C ALA A 233 9.27 -43.68 -11.86
N ASP A 234 10.56 -43.88 -12.14
CA ASP A 234 11.04 -44.60 -13.33
C ASP A 234 10.35 -45.96 -13.46
N LYS A 235 10.42 -46.78 -12.40
CA LYS A 235 9.75 -48.08 -12.38
C LYS A 235 8.24 -47.96 -12.57
N THR A 236 7.59 -47.03 -11.89
CA THR A 236 6.13 -46.86 -11.98
C THR A 236 5.69 -46.50 -13.40
N CYS A 237 6.40 -45.56 -14.03
CA CYS A 237 6.04 -45.04 -15.34
C CYS A 237 6.35 -46.02 -16.47
N THR A 238 7.48 -46.73 -16.40
CA THR A 238 7.89 -47.70 -17.43
C THR A 238 7.21 -49.07 -17.31
N THR A 239 6.51 -49.35 -16.20
CA THR A 239 5.81 -50.63 -15.99
C THR A 239 4.30 -50.48 -15.93
N GLU A 240 3.77 -49.97 -14.82
CA GLU A 240 2.32 -49.83 -14.62
C GLU A 240 1.74 -48.72 -15.49
N GLY A 241 2.43 -47.57 -15.55
CA GLY A 241 1.98 -46.44 -16.35
C GLY A 241 1.96 -46.74 -17.85
N ALA A 242 3.00 -47.40 -18.38
CA ALA A 242 3.13 -47.68 -19.81
C ALA A 242 1.93 -48.45 -20.39
N LYS A 243 1.19 -49.20 -19.57
CA LYS A 243 -0.05 -49.89 -19.97
C LYS A 243 -1.20 -48.96 -20.38
N HIS A 244 -1.10 -47.67 -20.07
CA HIS A 244 -2.10 -46.65 -20.40
C HIS A 244 -1.79 -45.92 -21.71
N LEU A 245 -0.58 -46.09 -22.26
CA LEU A 245 -0.22 -45.52 -23.55
C LEU A 245 -0.85 -46.33 -24.68
N ASP A 246 -1.23 -45.63 -25.74
CA ASP A 246 -1.53 -46.26 -27.02
C ASP A 246 -0.20 -46.61 -27.72
N GLU A 247 0.18 -47.89 -27.69
CA GLU A 247 1.44 -48.38 -28.26
C GLU A 247 1.58 -48.06 -29.76
N ASP A 248 0.48 -47.94 -30.49
CA ASP A 248 0.49 -47.60 -31.92
C ASP A 248 0.72 -46.09 -32.17
N ALA A 249 0.47 -45.25 -31.17
CA ALA A 249 0.63 -43.80 -31.26
C ALA A 249 2.01 -43.31 -30.77
N VAL A 250 2.68 -44.10 -29.92
CA VAL A 250 4.00 -43.77 -29.38
C VAL A 250 5.11 -44.10 -30.37
N THR A 251 6.01 -43.15 -30.64
CA THR A 251 7.14 -43.32 -31.56
C THR A 251 8.47 -43.48 -30.82
N GLU A 252 9.51 -43.91 -31.54
CA GLU A 252 10.89 -44.01 -31.02
C GLU A 252 11.54 -42.65 -30.68
N THR A 253 10.93 -41.53 -31.12
CA THR A 253 11.39 -40.17 -30.77
C THR A 253 10.83 -39.67 -29.45
N MET A 254 9.76 -40.31 -28.95
CA MET A 254 9.13 -39.92 -27.71
C MET A 254 9.85 -40.53 -26.52
N GLU A 255 9.88 -39.79 -25.42
CA GLU A 255 10.54 -40.20 -24.19
C GLU A 255 9.54 -40.22 -23.03
N ILE A 256 9.67 -41.24 -22.17
CA ILE A 256 8.94 -41.29 -20.90
C ILE A 256 9.74 -40.49 -19.88
N ALA A 257 9.13 -39.46 -19.34
CA ALA A 257 9.63 -38.69 -18.21
C ALA A 257 8.61 -38.73 -17.06
N PHE A 258 8.97 -38.14 -15.92
CA PHE A 258 8.13 -38.14 -14.73
C PHE A 258 8.26 -36.85 -13.94
N LEU A 259 7.15 -36.47 -13.30
CA LEU A 259 7.09 -35.46 -12.26
C LEU A 259 6.81 -36.17 -10.93
N TYR A 260 7.55 -35.79 -9.89
CA TYR A 260 7.32 -36.26 -8.54
C TYR A 260 7.38 -35.09 -7.55
N PRO A 261 6.82 -35.24 -6.34
CA PRO A 261 6.71 -34.14 -5.41
C PRO A 261 8.09 -33.68 -4.89
N THR A 262 8.33 -32.37 -4.90
CA THR A 262 9.49 -31.74 -4.24
C THR A 262 9.32 -31.77 -2.71
N THR A 263 10.34 -31.34 -1.96
CA THR A 263 10.21 -31.23 -0.48
C THR A 263 9.04 -30.30 -0.13
N THR A 264 8.95 -29.19 -0.85
CA THR A 264 7.95 -28.16 -0.63
C THR A 264 6.56 -28.68 -0.99
N SER A 265 6.38 -29.28 -2.17
CA SER A 265 5.05 -29.74 -2.58
C SER A 265 4.55 -30.94 -1.77
N TRP A 266 5.46 -31.79 -1.28
CA TRP A 266 5.13 -32.87 -0.34
C TRP A 266 4.56 -32.36 0.99
N LEU A 267 5.09 -31.25 1.51
CA LEU A 267 4.58 -30.56 2.70
C LEU A 267 3.22 -29.90 2.45
N LEU A 268 2.97 -29.46 1.21
CA LEU A 268 1.68 -28.95 0.76
C LEU A 268 0.65 -30.05 0.44
N GLY A 269 1.05 -31.32 0.54
CA GLY A 269 0.16 -32.47 0.45
C GLY A 269 0.19 -33.21 -0.89
N GLU A 270 1.07 -32.82 -1.83
CA GLU A 270 1.33 -33.58 -3.05
C GLU A 270 2.01 -34.89 -2.70
N ARG A 271 1.47 -35.99 -3.25
CA ARG A 271 1.89 -37.34 -2.90
C ARG A 271 1.73 -38.28 -4.09
N THR A 272 1.93 -37.81 -5.30
CA THR A 272 1.68 -38.61 -6.51
C THR A 272 2.85 -38.46 -7.48
N ILE A 273 3.15 -39.53 -8.20
CA ILE A 273 4.04 -39.51 -9.36
C ILE A 273 3.17 -39.34 -10.59
N GLN A 274 3.51 -38.37 -11.44
CA GLN A 274 2.86 -38.17 -12.74
C GLN A 274 3.81 -38.64 -13.83
N CYS A 275 3.37 -39.61 -14.62
CA CYS A 275 4.11 -40.13 -15.75
C CYS A 275 3.70 -39.38 -17.01
N ILE A 276 4.70 -38.84 -17.70
CA ILE A 276 4.50 -38.02 -18.89
C ILE A 276 5.24 -38.63 -20.07
N VAL A 277 4.63 -38.55 -21.24
CA VAL A 277 5.30 -38.81 -22.51
C VAL A 277 5.60 -37.46 -23.14
N VAL A 278 6.81 -37.28 -23.64
CA VAL A 278 7.28 -36.03 -24.24
C VAL A 278 7.75 -36.32 -25.67
N GLU A 279 7.34 -35.51 -26.63
CA GLU A 279 7.86 -35.48 -27.99
C GLU A 279 8.79 -34.27 -28.11
N PRO A 280 10.13 -34.46 -28.11
CA PRO A 280 11.08 -33.35 -28.11
C PRO A 280 10.98 -32.41 -29.31
N LYS A 281 10.45 -32.88 -30.45
CA LYS A 281 10.20 -32.03 -31.62
C LYS A 281 8.87 -31.25 -31.51
N GLY A 282 8.05 -31.58 -30.52
CA GLY A 282 6.70 -31.09 -30.33
C GLY A 282 5.75 -31.39 -31.49
N GLY A 283 4.63 -30.67 -31.54
CA GLY A 283 3.69 -30.69 -32.66
C GLY A 283 2.68 -31.83 -32.61
N LEU A 284 2.53 -32.49 -31.46
CA LEU A 284 1.44 -33.44 -31.23
C LEU A 284 0.10 -32.71 -31.32
N THR A 285 -0.89 -33.33 -31.96
CA THR A 285 -2.25 -32.78 -32.11
C THR A 285 -3.33 -33.83 -31.82
N THR A 286 -2.93 -34.93 -31.19
CA THR A 286 -3.81 -36.04 -30.77
C THR A 286 -3.35 -36.57 -29.42
N SER A 287 -4.26 -37.21 -28.68
CA SER A 287 -3.90 -37.92 -27.45
C SER A 287 -3.15 -39.22 -27.78
N LEU A 288 -2.16 -39.54 -26.93
CA LEU A 288 -1.35 -40.75 -26.89
C LEU A 288 -1.84 -41.74 -25.80
N VAL A 289 -2.97 -41.44 -25.13
CA VAL A 289 -3.58 -42.28 -24.10
C VAL A 289 -4.73 -43.06 -24.73
N ALA A 290 -4.82 -44.35 -24.42
CA ALA A 290 -5.84 -45.21 -24.99
C ALA A 290 -7.25 -44.77 -24.55
N GLY A 291 -8.16 -44.58 -25.53
CA GLY A 291 -9.58 -44.33 -25.28
C GLY A 291 -9.98 -42.88 -24.95
N THR A 292 -9.09 -41.90 -25.16
CA THR A 292 -9.34 -40.47 -24.92
C THR A 292 -9.38 -39.61 -26.19
N SER A 293 -9.78 -40.20 -27.33
CA SER A 293 -9.91 -39.51 -28.63
C SER A 293 -11.18 -38.69 -28.78
#